data_AF-A0A537DZC7-F1
#
_entry.id   AF-A0A537DZC7-F1
#
_cell.length_a   1.000
_cell.length_b   1.000
_cell.length_c   1.000
_cell.angle_alpha   90.00
_cell.angle_beta   90.00
_cell.angle_gamma   90.00
#
_symmetry.space_group_name_H-M   'P 1'
#
loop_
_entity.id
_entity.type
_entity.pdbx_description
1 polymer ?
#
loop_
_entity_poly.entity_id
_entity_poly.type
_entity_poly.pdbx_seq_one_letter_code
_entity_poly.pdbx_strand_id
1 'polypeptide(L)' 'MSKDLAIVAEYAHIWGTTYNGMILVESRDLSTFHDFWHRFREATRWYVPETRTYIAQKEE' A
#
# COMPACT_ATOMS: atom_id res chain seq x y z
N MET A 1 12.61 4.86 -9.19
CA MET A 1 11.71 3.81 -8.65
C MET A 1 12.34 2.48 -9.00
N SER A 2 12.70 1.65 -8.01
CA SER A 2 13.21 0.30 -8.29
C SER A 2 12.15 -0.48 -9.06
N LYS A 3 12.56 -1.36 -9.96
CA LYS A 3 11.66 -2.15 -10.82
C LYS A 3 10.86 -3.21 -10.05
N ASP A 4 11.04 -3.28 -8.73
CA ASP A 4 10.63 -4.41 -7.89
C ASP A 4 9.34 -4.16 -7.10
N LEU A 5 8.76 -2.95 -7.23
CA LEU A 5 7.49 -2.58 -6.62
C LEU A 5 6.59 -1.83 -7.61
N ALA A 6 5.33 -2.26 -7.70
CA ALA A 6 4.32 -1.67 -8.57
C ALA A 6 3.02 -1.41 -7.79
N ILE A 7 2.46 -0.22 -7.95
CA ILE A 7 1.07 0.04 -7.56
C ILE A 7 0.22 -0.51 -8.70
N VAL A 8 -0.48 -1.61 -8.44
CA VAL A 8 -1.26 -2.34 -9.46
C VAL A 8 -2.73 -1.93 -9.47
N ALA A 9 -3.22 -1.35 -8.38
CA ALA A 9 -4.56 -0.80 -8.33
C ALA A 9 -4.69 0.33 -7.30
N GLU A 10 -5.61 1.25 -7.57
CA GLU A 10 -6.06 2.30 -6.66
C GLU A 10 -7.59 2.31 -6.67
N TYR A 11 -8.18 2.25 -5.48
CA TYR A 11 -9.62 2.22 -5.30
C TYR A 11 -10.06 3.40 -4.43
N ALA A 12 -10.99 4.20 -4.94
CA ALA A 12 -11.74 5.16 -4.16
C ALA A 12 -13.00 4.51 -3.56
N HIS A 13 -13.39 4.94 -2.37
CA HIS A 13 -14.66 4.57 -1.71
C HIS A 13 -14.84 3.07 -1.47
N ILE A 14 -13.96 2.46 -0.67
CA ILE A 14 -14.04 1.03 -0.34
C ILE A 14 -15.18 0.72 0.67
N TRP A 15 -16.36 0.40 0.11
CA TRP A 15 -17.56 0.11 0.88
C TRP A 15 -17.42 -1.07 1.84
N GLY A 16 -18.13 -1.00 2.97
CA GLY A 16 -18.03 -2.00 4.04
C GLY A 16 -16.82 -1.80 4.97
N THR A 17 -16.06 -0.72 4.77
CA THR A 17 -14.96 -0.31 5.66
C THR A 17 -15.13 1.15 6.10
N THR A 18 -14.37 1.56 7.10
CA THR A 18 -14.27 2.96 7.53
C THR A 18 -13.22 3.76 6.75
N TYR A 19 -12.51 3.13 5.80
CA TYR A 19 -11.43 3.77 5.04
C TYR A 19 -11.96 4.40 3.75
N ASN A 20 -11.38 5.52 3.36
CA ASN A 20 -11.80 6.26 2.17
C ASN A 20 -11.37 5.62 0.85
N GLY A 21 -10.39 4.72 0.89
CA GLY A 21 -9.81 4.11 -0.30
C GLY A 21 -8.74 3.08 0.06
N MET A 22 -8.21 2.42 -0.97
CA MET A 22 -7.17 1.40 -0.84
C MET A 22 -6.23 1.45 -2.04
N ILE A 23 -4.95 1.20 -1.79
CA ILE A 23 -3.97 0.92 -2.83
C ILE A 23 -3.57 -0.56 -2.75
N LEU A 24 -3.38 -1.19 -3.90
CA LEU A 24 -2.78 -2.52 -3.99
C LEU A 24 -1.38 -2.37 -4.56
N VAL A 25 -0.41 -2.88 -3.82
CA VAL A 25 1.00 -2.81 -4.19
C VAL A 25 1.52 -4.24 -4.29
N GLU A 26 2.12 -4.55 -5.44
CA GLU A 26 2.83 -5.80 -5.65
C GLU A 26 4.33 -5.56 -5.53
N SER A 27 5.01 -6.46 -4.81
CA SER A 27 6.46 -6.45 -4.64
C SER A 27 6.96 -7.88 -4.73
N ARG A 28 8.17 -8.07 -5.29
CA ARG A 28 8.82 -9.40 -5.30
C ARG A 28 9.32 -9.82 -3.94
N ASP A 29 9.65 -8.86 -3.08
CA ASP A 29 10.21 -9.10 -1.76
C ASP A 29 9.63 -8.14 -0.71
N LEU A 30 9.61 -8.59 0.54
CA LEU A 30 9.03 -7.83 1.64
C LEU A 30 9.89 -6.61 2.03
N SER A 31 11.21 -6.67 1.82
CA SER A 31 12.12 -5.56 2.10
C SER A 31 11.81 -4.33 1.23
N THR A 32 11.57 -4.52 -0.05
CA THR A 32 11.21 -3.48 -1.01
C THR A 32 9.87 -2.85 -0.63
N PHE A 33 8.89 -3.65 -0.20
CA PHE A 33 7.64 -3.12 0.33
C PHE A 33 7.86 -2.26 1.58
N HIS A 34 8.69 -2.72 2.52
CA HIS A 34 8.98 -2.00 3.75
C HIS A 34 9.64 -0.64 3.48
N ASP A 35 10.62 -0.58 2.58
CA ASP A 35 11.27 0.67 2.18
C ASP A 35 10.30 1.65 1.51
N PHE A 36 9.41 1.15 0.66
CA PHE A 36 8.32 1.94 0.08
C PHE A 36 7.37 2.47 1.17
N TRP A 37 6.94 1.61 2.09
CA TRP A 37 5.96 1.93 3.11
C TRP A 37 6.43 3.06 4.03
N HIS A 38 7.71 3.02 4.44
CA HIS A 38 8.30 4.11 5.24
C HIS A 38 8.27 5.45 4.52
N ARG A 39 8.66 5.47 3.25
CA ARG A 39 8.64 6.70 2.44
C ARG A 39 7.21 7.20 2.20
N PHE A 40 6.29 6.29 1.92
CA PHE A 40 4.89 6.61 1.69
C PHE A 40 4.26 7.20 2.95
N ARG A 41 4.41 6.54 4.11
CA ARG A 41 3.85 7.04 5.37
C ARG A 41 4.43 8.39 5.76
N GLU A 42 5.73 8.61 5.56
CA GLU A 42 6.34 9.91 5.82
C GLU A 42 5.76 11.01 4.92
N ALA A 43 5.59 10.72 3.62
CA ALA A 43 5.01 11.67 2.67
C ALA A 43 3.53 11.98 2.95
N THR A 44 2.75 11.01 3.45
CA THR A 44 1.31 11.17 3.64
C THR A 44 0.88 11.43 5.09
N ARG A 45 1.82 11.52 6.05
CA ARG A 45 1.52 11.55 7.49
C ARG A 45 0.56 12.64 7.94
N TRP A 46 0.54 13.77 7.24
CA TRP A 46 -0.30 14.92 7.57
C TRP A 46 -1.73 14.82 7.00
N TYR A 47 -1.94 13.94 6.02
CA TYR A 47 -3.20 13.82 5.27
C TYR A 47 -3.92 12.50 5.55
N VAL A 48 -3.18 11.46 5.94
CA VAL A 48 -3.69 10.12 6.15
C VAL A 48 -3.57 9.77 7.64
N PRO A 49 -4.64 10.02 8.43
CA PRO A 49 -4.61 9.86 9.88
C PRO A 49 -4.48 8.39 10.30
N GLU A 50 -5.06 7.48 9.50
CA GLU A 50 -5.05 6.05 9.78
C GLU A 50 -4.84 5.25 8.50
N THR A 51 -4.11 4.15 8.62
CA THR A 51 -3.91 3.18 7.54
C THR A 51 -4.01 1.77 8.10
N ARG A 52 -4.63 0.85 7.36
CA ARG A 52 -4.59 -0.58 7.64
C ARG A 52 -3.90 -1.32 6.52
N THR A 53 -2.87 -2.07 6.88
CA THR A 53 -2.04 -2.81 5.93
C THR A 53 -2.35 -4.30 6.03
N TYR A 54 -2.64 -4.92 4.89
CA TYR A 54 -2.75 -6.36 4.76
C TYR A 54 -1.57 -6.84 3.90
N ILE A 55 -0.83 -7.83 4.40
CA ILE A 55 0.28 -8.44 3.68
C ILE A 55 -0.16 -9.86 3.33
N ALA A 56 -0.10 -10.18 2.05
CA ALA A 56 -0.48 -11.48 1.51
C ALA A 56 0.55 -11.93 0.48
N GLN A 57 0.73 -13.24 0.38
CA GLN A 57 1.46 -13.86 -0.72
C GLN A 57 0.43 -14.35 -1.74
N LYS A 58 0.70 -14.05 -3.02
CA LYS A 58 -0.12 -14.56 -4.11
C LYS A 58 0.22 -16.04 -4.32
N GLU A 59 -0.78 -16.90 -4.18
CA GLU A 59 -0.70 -18.30 -4.61
C GLU A 59 -0.92 -18.35 -6.13
N GLU A 60 -0.19 -19.23 -6.83
CA GLU A 60 -0.37 -19.48 -8.28
C GLU A 60 -1.68 -20.23 -8.59
#